data_AF-A0AAE1XXT8-F1
#
_entry.id   AF-A0AAE1XXT8-F1
#
_cell.length_a   1.000
_cell.length_b   1.000
_cell.length_c   1.000
_cell.angle_alpha   90.00
_cell.angle_beta   90.00
_cell.angle_gamma   90.00
#
_symmetry.space_group_name_H-M   'P 1'
#
loop_
_entity.id
_entity.type
_entity.pdbx_description
1 polymer ?
#
loop_
_entity_poly.entity_id
_entity_poly.type
_entity_poly.pdbx_seq_one_letter_code
_entity_poly.pdbx_strand_id
1 'polypeptide(L)'
;MDPIDEIQYVVLNLEDPGRKVRMGRNLPKEEMFQLLYFLRSNDMVFEWGQGGSKGVDEEVMVHRLNVRIAWHPRKIEEAEFQNKIIQEEVNRLVRSKYIQEVFYPEWIANVVLILIRVAYLDLECAPY
;
A
#
# COMPACT_ATOMS: atom_id res chain seq x y z
N MET A 1 -17.03 15.91 -25.95
CA MET A 1 -17.08 15.26 -24.63
C MET A 1 -18.29 14.37 -24.63
N ASP A 2 -18.10 13.06 -24.77
CA ASP A 2 -19.14 12.10 -24.45
C ASP A 2 -19.53 12.27 -22.96
N PRO A 3 -20.81 12.09 -22.59
CA PRO A 3 -21.21 12.17 -21.20
C PRO A 3 -20.39 11.15 -20.42
N ILE A 4 -19.78 11.58 -19.30
CA ILE A 4 -19.13 10.67 -18.34
C ILE A 4 -20.09 9.50 -18.14
N ASP A 5 -19.69 8.31 -18.60
CA ASP A 5 -20.50 7.10 -18.51
C ASP A 5 -21.05 7.00 -17.09
N GLU A 6 -22.36 6.84 -16.97
CA GLU A 6 -23.04 6.90 -15.69
C GLU A 6 -22.45 5.83 -14.75
N ILE A 7 -21.88 6.22 -13.60
CA ILE A 7 -21.14 5.30 -12.73
C ILE A 7 -22.10 4.71 -11.68
N GLN A 8 -21.96 3.42 -11.39
CA GLN A 8 -22.61 2.74 -10.28
C GLN A 8 -21.59 2.21 -9.26
N TYR A 9 -22.01 2.13 -8.00
CA TYR A 9 -21.23 1.51 -6.92
C TYR A 9 -21.71 0.08 -6.69
N VAL A 10 -20.81 -0.88 -6.80
CA VAL A 10 -21.09 -2.29 -6.55
C VAL A 10 -20.27 -2.79 -5.37
N VAL A 11 -20.92 -3.52 -4.45
CA VAL A 11 -20.25 -4.14 -3.30
C VAL A 11 -19.36 -5.30 -3.78
N LEU A 12 -18.07 -5.19 -3.48
CA LEU A 12 -17.09 -6.23 -3.81
C LEU A 12 -17.18 -7.39 -2.82
N ASN A 13 -17.16 -7.09 -1.52
CA ASN A 13 -17.17 -8.07 -0.46
C ASN A 13 -18.43 -7.91 0.40
N LEU A 14 -19.21 -8.98 0.56
CA LEU A 14 -20.43 -8.95 1.38
C LEU A 14 -20.14 -8.89 2.88
N GLU A 15 -18.96 -9.37 3.31
CA GLU A 15 -18.49 -9.31 4.70
C GLU A 15 -18.00 -7.90 5.09
N ASP A 16 -17.59 -7.11 4.10
CA ASP A 16 -17.23 -5.69 4.25
C ASP A 16 -18.03 -4.83 3.26
N PRO A 17 -19.27 -4.42 3.62
CA PRO A 17 -20.12 -3.58 2.78
C PRO A 17 -19.52 -2.19 2.46
N GLY A 18 -18.48 -1.76 3.17
CA GLY A 18 -17.71 -0.56 2.87
C GLY A 18 -16.85 -0.71 1.61
N ARG A 19 -16.50 -1.96 1.25
CA ARG A 19 -15.67 -2.30 0.10
C ARG A 19 -16.49 -2.27 -1.19
N LYS A 20 -16.47 -1.13 -1.87
CA LYS A 20 -17.22 -0.88 -3.11
C LYS A 20 -16.30 -0.48 -4.25
N VAL A 21 -16.68 -0.87 -5.48
CA VAL A 21 -16.04 -0.42 -6.72
C VAL A 21 -16.98 0.42 -7.55
N ARG A 22 -16.39 1.37 -8.27
CA ARG A 22 -17.06 2.14 -9.31
C ARG A 22 -17.01 1.36 -10.62
N MET A 23 -18.16 1.11 -11.22
CA MET A 23 -18.30 0.48 -12.52
C MET A 23 -19.19 1.33 -13.42
N GLY A 24 -18.96 1.34 -14.72
CA GLY A 24 -19.87 1.99 -15.66
C GLY A 24 -21.22 1.28 -15.69
N ARG A 25 -22.34 2.01 -15.69
CA ARG A 25 -23.70 1.48 -15.85
C ARG A 25 -23.95 0.93 -17.24
N ASN A 26 -23.27 1.49 -18.23
CA ASN A 26 -23.36 1.05 -19.63
C ASN A 26 -22.59 -0.25 -19.90
N LEU A 27 -21.87 -0.78 -18.91
CA LEU A 27 -21.15 -2.03 -19.04
C LEU A 27 -22.15 -3.19 -19.26
N PRO A 28 -22.00 -4.00 -20.32
CA PRO A 28 -22.82 -5.18 -20.51
C PRO A 28 -22.83 -6.06 -19.27
N LYS A 29 -23.99 -6.63 -18.92
CA LYS A 29 -24.15 -7.41 -17.68
C LYS A 29 -23.12 -8.55 -17.58
N GLU A 30 -22.85 -9.21 -18.70
CA GLU A 30 -21.87 -10.30 -18.77
C GLU A 30 -20.46 -9.83 -18.40
N GLU A 31 -19.99 -8.74 -19.00
CA GLU A 31 -18.69 -8.14 -18.69
C GLU A 31 -18.62 -7.64 -17.24
N MET A 32 -19.72 -7.07 -16.74
CA MET A 32 -19.83 -6.66 -15.35
C MET A 32 -19.68 -7.85 -14.40
N PHE A 33 -20.31 -8.98 -14.69
CA PHE A 33 -20.18 -10.19 -13.87
C PHE A 33 -18.77 -10.77 -13.94
N GLN A 34 -18.16 -10.83 -15.12
CA GLN A 34 -16.79 -11.31 -15.29
C GLN A 34 -15.79 -10.44 -14.54
N LEU A 35 -15.94 -9.11 -14.62
CA LEU A 35 -15.12 -8.16 -13.88
C LEU A 35 -15.32 -8.32 -12.36
N LEU A 36 -16.56 -8.40 -11.89
CA LEU A 36 -16.83 -8.64 -10.47
C LEU A 36 -16.22 -9.95 -9.98
N TYR A 37 -16.36 -11.02 -10.75
CA TYR A 37 -15.77 -12.31 -10.43
C TYR A 37 -14.25 -12.22 -10.35
N PHE A 38 -13.60 -11.58 -11.34
CA PHE A 38 -12.16 -11.37 -11.36
C PHE A 38 -11.68 -10.57 -10.15
N LEU A 39 -12.34 -9.45 -9.85
CA LEU A 39 -11.97 -8.59 -8.72
C LEU A 39 -12.14 -9.30 -7.37
N ARG A 40 -13.23 -10.07 -7.20
CA ARG A 40 -13.46 -10.89 -6.01
C ARG A 40 -12.48 -12.04 -5.88
N SER A 41 -12.11 -12.67 -6.99
CA SER A 41 -11.13 -13.77 -7.01
C SER A 41 -9.72 -13.29 -6.66
N ASN A 42 -9.42 -12.02 -6.92
CA ASN A 42 -8.13 -11.38 -6.66
C ASN A 42 -8.19 -10.40 -5.48
N ASP A 43 -9.08 -10.65 -4.51
CA ASP A 43 -9.33 -9.74 -3.38
C ASP A 43 -8.06 -9.40 -2.57
N MET A 44 -7.08 -10.30 -2.54
CA MET A 44 -5.80 -10.14 -1.82
C MET A 44 -4.70 -9.45 -2.66
N VAL A 45 -4.87 -9.31 -3.97
CA VAL A 45 -3.84 -8.76 -4.87
C VAL A 45 -3.90 -7.23 -4.92
N PHE A 46 -5.09 -6.65 -4.74
CA PHE A 46 -5.29 -5.21 -4.86
C PHE A 46 -5.38 -4.55 -3.48
N GLU A 47 -4.77 -3.36 -3.33
CA GLU A 47 -4.90 -2.52 -2.14
C GLU A 47 -6.20 -1.70 -2.21
N TRP A 48 -7.29 -2.27 -1.69
CA TRP A 48 -8.60 -1.62 -1.66
C TRP A 48 -8.67 -0.58 -0.52
N GLY A 49 -8.10 0.61 -0.74
CA GLY A 49 -8.10 1.70 0.25
C GLY A 49 -7.24 1.43 1.49
N GLN A 50 -7.36 2.27 2.52
CA GLN A 50 -6.42 2.34 3.66
C GLN A 50 -6.39 1.11 4.60
N GLY A 51 -7.11 0.03 4.29
CA GLY A 51 -7.09 -1.21 5.09
C GLY A 51 -7.38 -2.48 4.31
N GLY A 52 -7.33 -2.44 2.97
CA GLY A 52 -7.84 -3.50 2.11
C GLY A 52 -6.87 -4.66 1.84
N SER A 53 -5.57 -4.49 2.03
CA SER A 53 -4.62 -5.59 1.91
C SER A 53 -4.67 -6.44 3.19
N LYS A 54 -5.27 -7.63 3.08
CA LYS A 54 -4.90 -8.73 3.97
C LYS A 54 -3.43 -8.99 3.67
N GLY A 55 -2.55 -8.69 4.63
CA GLY A 55 -1.10 -8.86 4.46
C GLY A 55 -0.75 -10.25 3.92
N VAL A 56 0.39 -10.35 3.24
CA VAL A 56 0.92 -11.64 2.78
C VAL A 56 1.18 -12.52 4.00
N ASP A 57 0.90 -13.83 3.89
CA ASP A 57 1.14 -14.81 4.95
C ASP A 57 2.57 -14.67 5.49
N GLU A 58 2.71 -14.60 6.82
CA GLU A 58 4.00 -14.46 7.49
C GLU A 58 4.94 -15.62 7.13
N GLU A 59 4.45 -16.84 6.93
CA GLU A 59 5.28 -17.97 6.51
C GLU A 59 5.92 -17.78 5.13
N VAL A 60 5.25 -17.02 4.26
CA VAL A 60 5.72 -16.70 2.90
C VAL A 60 6.54 -15.42 2.88
N MET A 61 6.21 -14.44 3.73
CA MET A 61 6.80 -13.10 3.72
C MET A 61 8.04 -12.96 4.62
N VAL A 62 8.26 -13.87 5.57
CA VAL A 62 9.46 -13.83 6.44
C VAL A 62 10.71 -14.21 5.65
N HIS A 63 11.40 -13.19 5.16
CA HIS A 63 12.74 -13.35 4.63
C HIS A 63 13.76 -13.37 5.78
N ARG A 64 14.42 -14.52 5.97
CA ARG A 64 15.55 -14.62 6.91
C ARG A 64 16.82 -14.18 6.20
N LEU A 65 17.36 -13.03 6.60
CA LEU A 65 18.64 -12.57 6.09
C LEU A 65 19.73 -13.58 6.47
N ASN A 66 20.44 -14.14 5.48
CA ASN A 66 21.53 -15.08 5.73
C ASN A 66 22.80 -14.30 6.12
N VAL A 67 22.87 -13.86 7.38
CA VAL A 67 24.03 -13.15 7.92
C VAL A 67 25.11 -14.18 8.26
N ARG A 68 26.32 -13.99 7.72
CA ARG A 68 27.47 -14.83 8.09
C ARG A 68 27.81 -14.59 9.57
N ILE A 69 27.91 -15.67 10.35
CA ILE A 69 28.21 -15.64 11.80
C ILE A 69 29.48 -14.83 12.13
N ALA A 70 30.46 -14.76 11.21
CA ALA A 70 31.68 -13.99 11.39
C ALA A 70 31.49 -12.45 11.35
N TRP A 71 30.31 -11.96 10.94
CA TRP A 71 30.03 -10.53 10.82
C TRP A 71 29.36 -10.04 12.09
N HIS A 72 30.03 -9.11 12.76
CA HIS A 72 29.54 -8.55 14.01
C HIS A 72 28.48 -7.48 13.71
N PRO A 73 27.41 -7.42 14.52
CA PRO A 73 26.43 -6.35 14.44
C PRO A 73 27.10 -4.97 14.51
N ARG A 74 26.73 -4.08 13.58
CA ARG A 74 27.17 -2.69 13.59
C ARG A 74 26.04 -1.82 14.11
N LYS A 75 26.31 -1.10 15.20
CA LYS A 75 25.48 0.01 15.68
C LYS A 75 26.07 1.31 15.15
N ILE A 76 25.33 1.99 14.28
CA ILE A 76 25.67 3.36 13.86
C ILE A 76 25.07 4.31 14.91
N GLU A 77 25.69 5.47 15.11
CA GLU A 77 25.16 6.51 15.99
C GLU A 77 23.73 6.86 15.59
N GLU A 78 22.84 6.87 16.58
CA GLU A 78 21.45 7.23 16.39
C GLU A 78 21.37 8.69 15.95
N ALA A 79 20.87 8.92 14.75
CA ALA A 79 20.63 10.28 14.28
C ALA A 79 19.43 10.87 15.03
N GLU A 80 19.64 12.05 15.64
CA GLU A 80 18.56 12.80 16.29
C GLU A 80 17.58 13.33 15.24
N PHE A 81 16.50 12.57 14.99
CA PHE A 81 15.46 12.99 14.06
C PHE A 81 14.38 13.82 14.74
N GLN A 82 14.60 15.13 14.86
CA GLN A 82 13.53 16.10 15.15
C GLN A 82 12.79 16.53 13.86
N ASN A 83 12.48 15.58 12.98
CA ASN A 83 11.79 15.87 11.73
C ASN A 83 10.36 15.33 11.75
N LYS A 84 9.38 16.23 11.60
CA LYS A 84 7.95 15.90 11.57
C LYS A 84 7.61 14.87 10.49
N ILE A 85 8.25 14.94 9.32
CA ILE A 85 8.02 14.02 8.20
C ILE A 85 8.40 12.59 8.60
N ILE A 86 9.54 12.44 9.30
CA ILE A 86 9.99 11.12 9.77
C ILE A 86 9.01 10.58 10.81
N GLN A 87 8.59 11.41 11.77
CA GLN A 87 7.65 10.99 12.80
C GLN A 87 6.29 10.58 12.21
N GLU A 88 5.76 11.34 11.25
CA GLU A 88 4.52 11.00 10.56
C GLU A 88 4.64 9.68 9.80
N GLU A 89 5.74 9.48 9.07
CA GLU A 89 5.97 8.25 8.31
C GLU A 89 6.17 7.04 9.23
N VAL A 90 6.99 7.16 10.28
CA VAL A 90 7.17 6.11 11.30
C VAL A 90 5.83 5.75 11.94
N ASN A 91 5.01 6.74 12.34
CA ASN A 91 3.69 6.49 12.90
C ASN A 91 2.76 5.78 11.91
N ARG A 92 2.82 6.14 10.62
CA ARG A 92 2.06 5.47 9.56
C ARG A 92 2.47 4.00 9.42
N LEU A 93 3.77 3.72 9.42
CA LEU A 93 4.32 2.35 9.30
C LEU A 93 4.02 1.50 10.54
N VAL A 94 4.06 2.08 11.74
CA VAL A 94 3.67 1.40 12.99
C VAL A 94 2.18 1.07 12.99
N ARG A 95 1.31 2.02 12.62
CA ARG A 95 -0.15 1.80 12.57
C ARG A 95 -0.55 0.72 11.56
N SER A 96 0.17 0.62 10.45
CA SER A 96 -0.02 -0.43 9.44
C SER A 96 0.68 -1.75 9.77
N LYS A 97 1.38 -1.83 10.91
CA LYS A 97 2.13 -3.01 11.38
C LYS A 97 3.27 -3.44 10.45
N TYR A 98 3.75 -2.56 9.58
CA TYR A 98 4.93 -2.84 8.74
C TYR A 98 6.23 -2.78 9.53
N ILE A 99 6.28 -1.97 10.59
CA ILE A 99 7.40 -1.91 11.53
C ILE A 99 6.88 -2.05 12.97
N GLN A 100 7.75 -2.50 13.85
CA GLN A 100 7.47 -2.63 15.28
C GLN A 100 8.67 -2.14 16.09
N GLU A 101 8.40 -1.71 17.32
CA GLU A 101 9.45 -1.33 18.26
C GLU A 101 10.20 -2.58 18.77
N VAL A 102 11.52 -2.51 18.82
CA VAL A 102 12.39 -3.60 19.29
C VAL A 102 13.32 -3.06 20.37
N PHE A 103 13.40 -3.76 21.50
CA PHE A 103 14.26 -3.39 22.61
C PHE A 103 15.66 -3.95 22.43
N TYR A 104 16.67 -3.11 22.66
CA TYR A 104 18.10 -3.47 22.62
C TYR A 104 18.56 -4.14 21.32
N PRO A 105 18.37 -3.49 20.15
CA PRO A 105 18.82 -4.07 18.91
C PRO A 105 20.35 -4.11 18.83
N GLU A 106 20.89 -5.24 18.34
CA GLU A 106 22.32 -5.37 18.06
C GLU A 106 22.72 -4.60 16.79
N TRP A 107 21.77 -4.38 15.88
CA TRP A 107 21.96 -3.68 14.61
C TRP A 107 21.16 -2.38 14.60
N ILE A 108 21.81 -1.26 14.23
CA ILE A 108 21.13 0.02 14.03
C ILE A 108 21.55 0.59 12.67
N ALA A 109 20.55 0.86 11.82
CA ALA A 109 20.72 1.52 10.54
C ALA A 109 20.33 3.00 10.62
N ASN A 110 20.98 3.83 9.80
CA ASN A 110 20.61 5.24 9.69
C ASN A 110 19.37 5.40 8.81
N VAL A 111 18.40 6.19 9.28
CA VAL A 111 17.27 6.63 8.46
C VAL A 111 17.74 7.80 7.57
N VAL A 112 17.38 7.80 6.30
CA VAL A 112 17.72 8.90 5.38
C VAL A 112 16.45 9.34 4.67
N LEU A 113 16.16 10.64 4.70
CA LEU A 113 15.08 11.23 3.92
C LEU A 113 15.54 11.44 2.48
N ILE A 114 14.78 10.91 1.53
CA ILE A 114 14.99 11.12 0.10
C ILE A 114 13.76 11.81 -0.46
N LEU A 115 13.93 12.98 -1.06
CA LEU A 115 12.86 13.67 -1.77
C LEU A 115 12.71 13.02 -3.15
N ILE A 116 11.68 12.17 -3.29
CA ILE A 116 11.30 11.61 -4.58
C ILE A 116 10.35 12.59 -5.25
N ARG A 117 10.80 13.22 -6.34
CA ARG A 117 9.94 14.05 -7.19
C ARG A 117 9.19 13.13 -8.14
N VAL A 118 7.94 12.84 -7.81
CA VAL A 118 7.04 12.16 -8.75
C VAL A 118 6.56 13.22 -9.74
N ALA A 119 7.16 13.24 -10.92
CA ALA A 119 6.59 13.97 -12.05
C ALA A 119 5.38 13.18 -12.53
N TYR A 120 4.19 13.56 -12.08
CA TYR A 120 2.99 13.23 -12.84
C TYR A 120 3.13 13.97 -14.17
N LEU A 121 3.02 13.24 -15.29
CA LEU A 121 2.77 13.89 -16.57
C LEU A 121 1.55 14.78 -16.36
N ASP A 122 1.75 16.08 -16.53
CA ASP A 122 0.69 17.08 -16.62
C ASP A 122 -0.21 16.70 -17.80
N LEU A 123 -1.18 15.81 -17.56
CA LEU A 123 -2.40 15.71 -18.36
C LEU A 123 -3.30 16.89 -17.97
N GLU A 124 -2.77 18.10 -18.11
CA GLU A 124 -3.59 19.29 -18.25
C GLU A 124 -4.12 19.26 -19.68
N CYS A 125 -5.37 18.81 -19.81
CA CYS A 125 -6.23 19.21 -20.91
C CYS A 125 -6.26 20.75 -20.97
N ALA A 126 -5.43 21.33 -21.84
CA ALA A 126 -5.61 22.72 -22.27
C ALA A 126 -6.80 22.79 -23.24
N PRO A 127 -7.75 23.72 -23.07
CA PRO A 127 -8.95 23.79 -23.89
C PRO A 127 -8.62 24.40 -25.27
N TYR A 128 -8.92 23.66 -26.34
CA TYR A 128 -9.28 24.20 -27.65
C TYR A 128 -10.51 23.45 -28.16
#